data_AF-A0A966QP71-F1
#
_entry.id   AF-A0A966QP71-F1
#
_cell.length_a   1.000
_cell.length_b   1.000
_cell.length_c   1.000
_cell.angle_alpha   90.00
_cell.angle_beta   90.00
_cell.angle_gamma   90.00
#
_symmetry.space_group_name_H-M   'P 1'
#
loop_
_entity.id
_entity.type
_entity.pdbx_description
1 polymer ?
#
loop_
_entity_poly.entity_id
_entity_poly.type
_entity_poly.pdbx_seq_one_letter_code
_entity_poly.pdbx_strand_id
1 'polypeptide(L)'
;QEEIAGFFTNTSEEFMGSHSITDSHISTITDTILLLQYVEIRGEMARALNVFKMRGSWHDKGIREFVITSNGPEIKDSFSNFERIISGVPHRITTDERSELSRIVRGVEADA
;
A
#
# COMPACT_ATOMS: atom_id res chain seq x y z
N GLN A 1 -1.34 17.04 34.94
CA GLN A 1 -2.21 16.56 33.85
C GLN A 1 -1.41 15.48 33.14
N GLU A 2 -1.89 14.25 33.11
CA GLU A 2 -1.19 13.16 32.42
C GLU A 2 -1.55 13.20 30.93
N GLU A 3 -0.54 13.20 30.08
CA GLU A 3 -0.72 13.10 28.63
C GLU A 3 -0.72 11.61 28.25
N ILE A 4 -1.89 11.09 27.88
CA ILE A 4 -2.07 9.68 27.56
C ILE A 4 -2.12 9.51 26.04
N ALA A 5 -1.24 8.68 25.50
CA ALA A 5 -1.32 8.23 24.11
C ALA A 5 -2.40 7.15 23.97
N GLY A 6 -3.40 7.40 23.13
CA GLY A 6 -4.49 6.46 22.84
C GLY A 6 -4.25 5.68 21.54
N PHE A 7 -4.48 4.36 21.57
CA PHE A 7 -4.51 3.52 20.39
C PHE A 7 -5.90 2.90 20.23
N PHE A 8 -6.54 3.13 19.08
CA PHE A 8 -7.89 2.66 18.80
C PHE A 8 -7.86 1.72 17.60
N THR A 9 -8.65 0.66 17.66
CA THR A 9 -8.80 -0.31 16.57
C THR A 9 -10.19 -0.21 15.98
N ASN A 10 -10.29 -0.18 14.66
CA ASN A 10 -11.53 -0.29 13.91
C ASN A 10 -11.35 -1.40 12.86
N THR A 11 -12.38 -2.23 12.69
CA THR A 11 -12.43 -3.26 11.65
C THR A 11 -13.44 -2.79 10.62
N SER A 12 -13.04 -2.68 9.36
CA SER A 12 -13.95 -2.33 8.27
C SER A 12 -14.93 -3.47 7.99
N GLU A 13 -16.14 -3.14 7.56
CA GLU A 13 -17.15 -4.14 7.19
C GLU A 13 -16.79 -4.87 5.89
N GLU A 14 -16.09 -4.18 4.98
CA GLU A 14 -15.54 -4.73 3.74
C GLU A 14 -14.04 -5.02 3.85
N PHE A 15 -13.61 -6.14 3.26
CA PHE A 15 -12.26 -6.70 3.45
C PHE A 15 -11.27 -6.35 2.32
N MET A 16 -11.75 -6.06 1.11
CA MET A 16 -10.93 -5.69 -0.05
C MET A 16 -11.59 -4.53 -0.81
N GLY A 17 -10.80 -3.51 -1.16
CA GLY A 17 -11.31 -2.36 -1.92
C GLY A 17 -12.25 -1.46 -1.12
N SER A 18 -12.10 -1.38 0.21
CA SER A 18 -12.91 -0.48 1.03
C SER A 18 -12.76 0.96 0.52
N HIS A 19 -13.89 1.60 0.22
CA HIS A 19 -13.96 2.99 -0.23
C HIS A 19 -13.87 3.98 0.95
N SER A 20 -13.84 3.48 2.19
CA SER A 20 -13.80 4.29 3.41
C SER A 20 -12.73 3.80 4.40
N ILE A 21 -12.00 4.73 5.01
CA ILE A 21 -10.97 4.46 6.02
C ILE A 21 -11.60 4.03 7.35
N THR A 22 -12.76 4.60 7.68
CA THR A 22 -13.57 4.24 8.84
C THR A 22 -15.02 4.42 8.47
N ASP A 23 -15.83 3.38 8.58
CA ASP A 23 -17.26 3.43 8.24
C ASP A 23 -18.03 4.41 9.13
N SER A 24 -17.52 4.70 10.33
CA SER A 24 -18.07 5.68 11.27
C SER A 24 -17.43 7.08 11.21
N HIS A 25 -16.65 7.41 10.17
CA HIS A 25 -16.00 8.73 10.00
C HIS A 25 -15.09 9.22 11.16
N ILE A 26 -14.54 8.29 11.96
CA ILE A 26 -13.63 8.55 13.09
C ILE A 26 -12.26 9.08 12.63
N SER A 27 -11.92 8.95 11.36
CA SER A 27 -10.66 9.46 10.76
C SER A 27 -10.44 10.99 10.91
N THR A 28 -11.51 11.75 11.15
CA THR A 28 -11.45 13.22 11.29
C THR A 28 -10.84 13.65 12.62
N ILE A 29 -11.17 12.94 13.71
CA ILE A 29 -10.74 13.22 15.08
C ILE A 29 -9.37 12.60 15.42
N THR A 30 -8.89 11.64 14.64
CA THR A 30 -7.59 10.98 14.87
C THR A 30 -6.43 11.74 14.23
N ASP A 31 -5.30 11.82 14.94
CA ASP A 31 -4.09 12.48 14.44
C ASP A 31 -3.24 11.57 13.54
N THR A 32 -3.21 10.28 13.87
CA THR A 32 -2.48 9.25 13.11
C THR A 32 -3.42 8.13 12.70
N ILE A 33 -3.30 7.67 11.46
CA ILE A 33 -4.07 6.56 10.91
C ILE A 33 -3.08 5.54 10.34
N LEU A 34 -3.11 4.33 10.90
CA LEU A 34 -2.45 3.15 10.34
C LEU A 34 -3.50 2.32 9.60
N LEU A 35 -3.27 2.12 8.30
CA LEU A 35 -4.14 1.32 7.46
C LEU A 35 -3.51 -0.05 7.22
N LEU A 36 -4.28 -1.10 7.55
CA LEU A 36 -3.96 -2.48 7.24
C LEU A 36 -4.94 -2.96 6.17
N GLN A 37 -4.42 -3.57 5.11
CA GLN A 37 -5.25 -4.10 4.03
C GLN A 37 -4.70 -5.41 3.49
N TYR A 38 -5.58 -6.19 2.89
CA TYR A 38 -5.21 -7.40 2.19
C TYR A 38 -5.00 -7.13 0.71
N VAL A 39 -4.02 -7.84 0.14
CA VAL A 39 -3.63 -7.70 -1.27
C VAL A 39 -3.45 -9.10 -1.83
N GLU A 40 -4.19 -9.44 -2.89
CA GLU A 40 -4.04 -10.73 -3.56
C GLU A 40 -2.85 -10.68 -4.53
N ILE A 41 -1.82 -11.48 -4.30
CA ILE A 41 -0.65 -11.56 -5.18
C ILE A 41 -0.42 -13.02 -5.55
N ARG A 42 -0.54 -13.33 -6.84
CA ARG A 42 -0.30 -14.68 -7.38
C ARG A 42 -1.14 -15.78 -6.69
N GLY A 43 -2.38 -15.45 -6.32
CA GLY A 43 -3.28 -16.37 -5.62
C GLY A 43 -2.99 -16.53 -4.12
N GLU A 44 -2.08 -15.73 -3.56
CA GLU A 44 -1.82 -15.67 -2.12
C GLU A 44 -2.30 -14.36 -1.52
N MET A 45 -2.88 -14.42 -0.33
CA MET A 45 -3.30 -13.25 0.42
C MET A 45 -2.10 -12.66 1.17
N ALA A 46 -1.52 -11.61 0.61
CA ALA A 46 -0.52 -10.79 1.28
C ALA A 46 -1.20 -9.73 2.15
N ARG A 47 -0.44 -9.19 3.12
CA ARG A 47 -0.89 -8.09 3.98
C ARG A 47 -0.04 -6.86 3.74
N ALA A 48 -0.68 -5.71 3.73
CA ALA A 48 -0.05 -4.42 3.50
C ALA A 48 -0.32 -3.45 4.64
N LEU A 49 0.69 -2.67 5.00
CA LEU A 49 0.65 -1.60 6.00
C LEU A 49 1.00 -0.28 5.33
N ASN A 50 0.24 0.76 5.67
CA ASN A 50 0.55 2.13 5.29
C ASN A 50 0.23 3.09 6.45
N VAL A 51 1.08 4.09 6.65
CA VAL A 51 0.71 5.26 7.45
C VAL A 51 -0.10 6.18 6.55
N PHE A 52 -1.41 6.17 6.71
CA PHE A 52 -2.30 6.92 5.83
C PHE A 52 -2.30 8.41 6.14
N LYS A 53 -2.13 8.75 7.42
CA LYS A 53 -2.15 10.11 7.94
C LYS A 53 -1.28 10.19 9.19
N MET A 54 -0.54 11.27 9.32
CA MET A 54 0.14 11.65 10.56
C MET A 54 0.15 13.18 10.66
N ARG A 55 -0.46 13.76 11.68
CA ARG A 55 -0.34 15.20 11.97
C ARG A 55 0.92 15.48 12.77
N GLY A 56 1.64 16.55 12.43
CA GLY A 56 2.83 16.99 13.19
C GLY A 56 4.14 16.26 12.86
N SER A 57 4.14 15.30 11.93
CA SER A 57 5.35 14.62 11.47
C SER A 57 5.25 14.22 10.00
N TRP A 58 6.41 14.10 9.34
CA TRP A 58 6.51 13.37 8.10
C TRP A 58 6.25 11.88 8.35
N HIS A 59 5.64 11.19 7.39
CA HIS A 59 5.43 9.75 7.41
C HIS A 59 5.70 9.14 6.04
N ASP A 60 6.00 7.84 6.03
CA ASP A 60 6.23 7.09 4.81
C ASP A 60 4.94 6.95 4.00
N LYS A 61 5.01 7.31 2.71
CA LYS A 61 3.90 7.24 1.75
C LYS A 61 3.81 5.88 1.07
N GLY A 62 4.79 5.00 1.26
CA GLY A 62 4.81 3.66 0.70
C GLY A 62 3.72 2.78 1.30
N ILE A 63 3.14 1.92 0.45
CA ILE A 63 2.36 0.77 0.89
C ILE A 63 3.33 -0.41 0.98
N ARG A 64 3.61 -0.86 2.20
CA ARG A 64 4.62 -1.89 2.48
C ARG A 64 3.97 -3.23 2.76
N GLU A 65 4.53 -4.30 2.24
CA GLU A 65 4.16 -5.65 2.67
C GLU A 65 4.56 -5.84 4.14
N PHE A 66 3.75 -6.57 4.92
CA PHE A 66 4.21 -7.08 6.21
C PHE A 66 3.78 -8.53 6.41
N VAL A 67 4.61 -9.27 7.16
CA VAL A 67 4.32 -10.65 7.57
C VAL A 67 4.26 -10.73 9.09
N ILE A 68 3.44 -11.64 9.60
CA ILE A 68 3.39 -11.94 11.03
C ILE A 68 4.14 -13.25 11.23
N THR A 69 5.24 -13.20 11.97
CA THR A 69 6.07 -14.35 12.34
C THR A 69 5.85 -14.69 13.81
N SER A 70 6.53 -15.71 14.32
CA SER A 70 6.53 -16.01 15.77
C SER A 70 7.10 -14.88 16.62
N ASN A 71 7.85 -13.96 16.00
CA ASN A 71 8.49 -12.83 16.68
C ASN A 71 7.66 -11.52 16.57
N GLY A 72 6.51 -11.56 15.89
CA GLY A 72 5.65 -10.39 15.68
C GLY A 72 5.61 -9.92 14.22
N PRO A 73 5.17 -8.67 13.96
CA PRO A 73 5.08 -8.11 12.62
C PRO A 73 6.45 -7.69 12.07
N GLU A 74 6.76 -8.13 10.85
CA GLU A 74 7.95 -7.72 10.10
C GLU A 74 7.53 -6.94 8.85
N ILE A 75 7.95 -5.68 8.75
CA ILE A 75 7.66 -4.80 7.62
C ILE A 75 8.73 -5.00 6.54
N LYS A 76 8.29 -5.27 5.31
CA LYS A 76 9.13 -5.50 4.14
C LYS A 76 9.09 -4.31 3.17
N ASP A 77 9.50 -4.57 1.93
CA ASP A 77 9.48 -3.60 0.84
C ASP A 77 8.06 -3.25 0.36
N SER A 78 7.99 -2.19 -0.44
CA SER A 78 6.75 -1.77 -1.07
C SER A 78 6.44 -2.57 -2.32
N PHE A 79 5.17 -2.56 -2.71
CA PHE A 79 4.68 -3.18 -3.95
C PHE A 79 4.99 -2.32 -5.19
N SER A 80 6.25 -1.93 -5.38
CA SER A 80 6.69 -0.97 -6.40
C SER A 80 6.42 -1.38 -7.85
N ASN A 81 6.26 -2.69 -8.10
CA ASN A 81 5.97 -3.28 -9.40
C ASN A 81 4.49 -3.63 -9.60
N PHE A 82 3.60 -3.08 -8.77
CA PHE A 82 2.16 -3.30 -8.84
C PHE A 82 1.40 -1.98 -8.80
N GLU A 83 0.34 -1.90 -9.59
CA GLU A 83 -0.68 -0.86 -9.52
C GLU A 83 -1.93 -1.39 -8.86
N ARG A 84 -2.84 -0.49 -8.45
CA ARG A 84 -4.14 -0.83 -7.85
C ARG A 84 -4.06 -1.63 -6.55
N ILE A 85 -3.00 -1.42 -5.77
CA ILE A 85 -2.84 -2.08 -4.46
C ILE A 85 -4.00 -1.75 -3.51
N ILE A 86 -4.51 -0.51 -3.54
CA ILE A 86 -5.63 -0.07 -2.70
C ILE A 86 -6.94 -0.80 -3.04
N SER A 87 -7.12 -1.26 -4.28
CA SER A 87 -8.33 -2.02 -4.64
C SER A 87 -8.29 -3.47 -4.15
N GLY A 88 -7.19 -3.92 -3.53
CA GLY A 88 -6.98 -5.30 -3.07
C GLY A 88 -6.60 -6.29 -4.18
N VAL A 89 -6.86 -5.93 -5.45
CA VAL A 89 -6.59 -6.77 -6.63
C VAL A 89 -5.55 -6.08 -7.52
N PRO A 90 -4.25 -6.22 -7.20
CA PRO A 90 -3.20 -5.48 -7.89
C PRO A 90 -2.95 -5.99 -9.29
N HIS A 91 -2.55 -5.07 -10.17
CA HIS A 91 -2.09 -5.39 -11.51
C HIS A 91 -0.57 -5.22 -11.59
N ARG A 92 0.14 -6.28 -11.99
CA ARG A 92 1.60 -6.21 -12.13
C ARG A 92 1.96 -5.34 -13.33
N ILE A 93 2.78 -4.33 -13.11
CA ILE A 93 3.36 -3.53 -14.19
C ILE A 93 4.76 -4.08 -14.52
N THR A 94 5.00 -4.29 -15.81
CA THR A 94 6.34 -4.60 -16.32
C THR A 94 6.97 -3.27 -16.73
N THR A 95 7.74 -2.66 -15.84
CA THR A 95 8.58 -1.50 -16.20
C THR A 95 9.77 -2.02 -17.00
N ASP A 96 9.56 -2.23 -18.29
CA ASP A 96 10.66 -2.47 -19.23
C ASP A 96 10.84 -1.23 -20.12
N GLU A 97 10.97 -0.07 -19.48
CA GLU A 97 11.21 1.22 -20.14
C GLU A 97 12.45 1.15 -21.05
N ARG A 98 13.47 0.38 -20.64
CA ARG A 98 14.64 0.12 -21.46
C ARG A 98 14.33 -0.79 -22.65
N SER A 99 13.51 -1.83 -22.53
CA SER A 99 13.12 -2.62 -23.70
C SER A 99 12.18 -1.85 -24.63
N GLU A 100 11.25 -1.04 -24.14
CA GLU A 100 10.38 -0.21 -25.00
C GLU A 100 11.19 0.83 -25.77
N LEU A 101 12.07 1.58 -25.09
CA LEU A 101 12.97 2.52 -25.75
C LEU A 101 13.89 1.81 -26.75
N SER A 102 14.41 0.63 -26.41
CA SER A 102 15.24 -0.16 -27.33
C SER A 102 14.48 -0.71 -28.54
N ARG A 103 13.15 -0.90 -28.45
CA ARG A 103 12.31 -1.31 -29.58
C ARG A 103 12.05 -0.12 -30.50
N ILE A 104 11.77 1.05 -29.93
CA ILE A 104 11.54 2.28 -30.69
C ILE A 104 12.81 2.68 -31.44
N VAL A 105 13.98 2.69 -30.77
CA VAL A 105 15.26 3.01 -31.41
C VAL A 105 15.59 2.03 -32.55
N ARG A 106 15.38 0.73 -32.34
CA ARG A 106 15.58 -0.29 -33.40
C ARG A 106 14.61 -0.16 -34.58
N GLY A 107 13.38 0.32 -34.35
CA GLY A 107 12.42 0.59 -35.42
C GLY A 107 12.86 1.77 -36.29
N VAL A 108 13.43 2.81 -35.69
CA VAL A 108 13.90 4.01 -36.41
C VAL A 108 15.15 3.72 -37.25
N GLU A 109 16.05 2.85 -36.81
CA GLU A 109 17.25 2.44 -37.59
C GLU A 109 16.92 1.52 -38.77
N ALA A 110 15.76 0.85 -38.77
CA ALA A 110 15.35 -0.05 -39.86
C ALA A 110 14.65 0.68 -41.01
N ASP A 111 14.14 1.90 -40.76
CA ASP A 111 13.44 2.75 -41.73
C ASP A 111 14.33 3.88 -42.32
N ALA A 112 15.62 3.89 -41.98
CA ALA A 112 16.64 4.84 -42.48
C ALA A 112 17.62 4.16 -43.45
#